data_AF-A0A954I447-F1
#
_entry.id   AF-A0A954I447-F1
#
_cell.length_a   1.000
_cell.length_b   1.000
_cell.length_c   1.000
_cell.angle_alpha   90.00
_cell.angle_beta   90.00
_cell.angle_gamma   90.00
#
_symmetry.space_group_name_H-M   'P 1'
#
loop_
_entity.id
_entity.type
_entity.pdbx_description
1 polymer ?
#
loop_
_entity_poly.entity_id
_entity_poly.type
_entity_poly.pdbx_seq_one_letter_code
_entity_poly.pdbx_strand_id
1 'polypeptide(L)'
;MSTVSSLPYKVANIELAELGRKEIEIAEVEMPGLMALREKYGASQPLKGARIAGCLHMTIQTAVLIETLTALGAEVTWSSCNIFSTQDHAAAAIAAAGIPVYAWKGMTEEEFDWCIEQTLTFPDGQPLNMILDDGGDLTTMVHNKFPEMLKGIRGLSEETTTGVHRL
;
A
#
# COMPACT_ATOMS: atom_id res chain seq x y z
N MET A 1 -22.14 -1.28 15.79
CA MET A 1 -20.91 -1.23 14.98
C MET A 1 -21.29 -0.53 13.69
N SER A 2 -20.88 0.72 13.52
CA SER A 2 -21.23 1.49 12.33
C SER A 2 -20.51 0.85 11.14
N THR A 3 -21.26 0.37 10.16
CA THR A 3 -20.72 -0.13 8.90
C THR A 3 -20.13 1.06 8.16
N VAL A 4 -18.84 1.33 8.38
CA VAL A 4 -18.08 2.26 7.53
C VAL A 4 -18.20 1.70 6.12
N SER A 5 -18.85 2.45 5.23
CA SER A 5 -18.93 2.15 3.81
C SER A 5 -17.50 2.11 3.26
N SER A 6 -16.90 0.92 3.13
CA SER A 6 -15.56 0.77 2.60
C SER A 6 -15.59 1.06 1.09
N LEU A 7 -14.98 2.18 0.69
CA LEU A 7 -14.74 2.44 -0.73
C LEU A 7 -13.72 1.42 -1.25
N PRO A 8 -13.89 0.87 -2.46
CA PRO A 8 -12.91 -0.08 -3.02
C PRO A 8 -11.52 0.54 -3.21
N TYR A 9 -11.48 1.85 -3.48
CA TYR A 9 -10.28 2.69 -3.57
C TYR A 9 -10.71 4.18 -3.50
N LYS A 10 -9.76 5.10 -3.34
CA LYS A 10 -9.97 6.54 -3.56
C LYS A 10 -8.69 7.18 -4.12
N VAL A 11 -8.77 7.65 -5.36
CA VAL A 11 -7.68 8.28 -6.12
C VAL A 11 -8.16 9.58 -6.76
N ALA A 12 -7.24 10.44 -7.20
CA ALA A 12 -7.59 11.74 -7.80
C ALA A 12 -8.45 11.59 -9.07
N ASN A 13 -8.04 10.72 -9.99
CA ASN A 13 -8.72 10.51 -11.27
C ASN A 13 -8.39 9.12 -11.83
N ILE A 14 -9.38 8.23 -11.91
CA ILE A 14 -9.19 6.87 -12.41
C ILE A 14 -8.85 6.81 -13.91
N GLU A 15 -9.21 7.84 -14.68
CA GLU A 15 -8.93 7.92 -16.13
C GLU A 15 -7.42 8.01 -16.44
N LEU A 16 -6.58 8.26 -15.43
CA LEU A 16 -5.13 8.26 -15.57
C LEU A 16 -4.50 6.85 -15.59
N ALA A 17 -5.29 5.80 -15.39
CA ALA A 17 -4.79 4.43 -15.25
C ALA A 17 -3.98 3.93 -16.46
N GLU A 18 -4.39 4.27 -17.69
CA GLU A 18 -3.66 3.84 -18.89
C GLU A 18 -2.27 4.48 -18.98
N LEU A 19 -2.16 5.76 -18.61
CA LEU A 19 -0.86 6.45 -18.53
C LEU A 19 0.00 5.80 -17.44
N GLY A 20 -0.57 5.58 -16.25
CA GLY A 20 0.15 4.94 -15.16
C GLY A 20 0.64 3.54 -15.51
N ARG A 21 -0.17 2.74 -16.21
CA ARG A 21 0.25 1.41 -16.70
C ARG A 21 1.48 1.49 -17.59
N LYS A 22 1.49 2.40 -18.56
CA LYS A 22 2.64 2.59 -19.47
C LYS A 22 3.91 2.98 -18.70
N GLU A 23 3.79 3.85 -17.70
CA GLU A 23 4.95 4.25 -16.89
C GLU A 23 5.43 3.12 -15.95
N ILE A 24 4.51 2.31 -15.42
CA ILE A 24 4.86 1.10 -14.64
C ILE A 24 5.64 0.12 -15.51
N GLU A 25 5.18 -0.18 -16.73
CA GLU A 25 5.88 -1.08 -17.67
C GLU A 25 7.29 -0.58 -18.00
N ILE A 26 7.48 0.73 -18.12
CA ILE A 26 8.83 1.32 -18.30
C ILE A 26 9.67 1.14 -17.03
N ALA A 27 9.10 1.39 -15.86
CA ALA A 27 9.81 1.26 -14.59
C ALA A 27 10.20 -0.19 -14.28
N GLU A 28 9.42 -1.18 -14.71
CA GLU A 28 9.76 -2.60 -14.55
C GLU A 28 11.12 -2.96 -15.19
N VAL A 29 11.46 -2.35 -16.34
CA VAL A 29 12.76 -2.53 -17.01
C VAL A 29 13.90 -2.01 -16.14
N GLU A 30 13.69 -0.90 -15.44
CA GLU A 30 14.68 -0.26 -14.57
C GLU A 30 14.69 -0.83 -13.13
N MET A 31 13.83 -1.81 -12.83
CA MET A 31 13.73 -2.45 -11.51
C MET A 31 14.00 -3.97 -11.57
N PRO A 32 15.17 -4.40 -12.10
CA PRO A 32 15.45 -5.81 -12.34
C PRO A 32 15.44 -6.68 -11.07
N GLY A 33 15.72 -6.09 -9.91
CA GLY A 33 15.64 -6.79 -8.62
C GLY A 33 14.22 -7.27 -8.29
N LEU A 34 13.21 -6.41 -8.47
CA LEU A 34 11.82 -6.78 -8.24
C LEU A 34 11.33 -7.78 -9.29
N MET A 35 11.73 -7.60 -10.56
CA MET A 35 11.36 -8.54 -11.62
C MET A 35 11.95 -9.94 -11.37
N ALA A 36 13.21 -10.02 -10.92
CA ALA A 36 13.84 -11.28 -10.54
C ALA A 36 13.15 -11.95 -9.35
N LEU A 37 12.61 -11.19 -8.39
CA LEU A 37 11.80 -11.75 -7.29
C LEU A 37 10.50 -12.35 -7.81
N ARG A 38 9.80 -11.66 -8.72
CA ARG A 38 8.58 -12.16 -9.37
C ARG A 38 8.86 -13.47 -10.11
N GLU A 39 9.92 -13.51 -10.92
CA GLU A 39 10.32 -14.72 -11.65
C GLU A 39 10.65 -15.88 -10.69
N LYS A 40 11.46 -15.62 -9.67
CA LYS A 40 11.95 -16.64 -8.76
C LYS A 40 10.87 -17.21 -7.84
N TYR A 41 9.96 -16.38 -7.35
CA TYR A 41 9.03 -16.74 -6.28
C TYR A 41 7.55 -16.67 -6.66
N GLY A 42 7.21 -16.18 -7.86
CA GLY A 42 5.83 -16.11 -8.33
C GLY A 42 5.14 -17.48 -8.32
N ALA A 43 5.81 -18.56 -8.73
CA ALA A 43 5.19 -19.89 -8.71
C ALA A 43 4.95 -20.45 -7.29
N SER A 44 5.81 -20.10 -6.32
CA SER A 44 5.72 -20.63 -4.95
C SER A 44 4.79 -19.82 -4.05
N GLN A 45 4.41 -18.61 -4.45
CA GLN A 45 3.48 -17.72 -3.73
C GLN A 45 3.83 -17.61 -2.23
N PRO A 46 5.06 -17.20 -1.86
CA PRO A 46 5.52 -17.24 -0.48
C PRO A 46 4.75 -16.29 0.46
N LEU A 47 4.08 -15.27 -0.09
CA LEU A 47 3.29 -14.32 0.68
C LEU A 47 1.81 -14.69 0.75
N LYS A 48 1.43 -15.89 0.29
CA LYS A 48 0.03 -16.34 0.35
C LYS A 48 -0.53 -16.26 1.78
N GLY A 49 -1.63 -15.51 1.92
CA GLY A 49 -2.29 -15.26 3.21
C GLY A 49 -1.71 -14.09 4.01
N ALA A 50 -0.68 -13.41 3.51
CA ALA A 50 -0.28 -12.10 4.00
C ALA A 50 -1.31 -11.05 3.55
N ARG A 51 -1.69 -10.19 4.48
CA ARG A 51 -2.55 -9.02 4.27
C ARG A 51 -1.74 -7.80 4.69
N ILE A 52 -1.08 -7.20 3.70
CA ILE A 52 -0.08 -6.16 3.89
C ILE A 52 -0.75 -4.79 3.73
N ALA A 53 -0.79 -4.03 4.82
CA ALA A 53 -1.09 -2.61 4.75
C ALA A 53 0.21 -1.84 4.51
N GLY A 54 0.29 -1.12 3.40
CA GLY A 54 1.43 -0.28 3.04
C GLY A 54 1.16 1.19 3.26
N CYS A 55 2.09 1.89 3.91
CA CYS A 55 2.11 3.34 4.04
C CYS A 55 3.47 3.86 3.56
N LEU A 56 3.58 4.07 2.26
CA LEU A 56 4.80 4.49 1.56
C LEU A 56 4.40 5.36 0.38
N HIS A 57 5.24 6.31 -0.03
CA HIS A 57 5.01 7.17 -1.19
C HIS A 57 4.36 6.42 -2.36
N MET A 58 3.16 6.84 -2.78
CA MET A 58 2.43 6.19 -3.88
C MET A 58 2.93 6.67 -5.24
N THR A 59 4.08 6.13 -5.67
CA THR A 59 4.76 6.44 -6.93
C THR A 59 4.70 5.27 -7.93
N ILE A 60 5.22 5.47 -9.14
CA ILE A 60 5.40 4.41 -10.14
C ILE A 60 6.31 3.29 -9.61
N GLN A 61 7.40 3.61 -8.91
CA GLN A 61 8.30 2.58 -8.35
C GLN A 61 7.59 1.77 -7.26
N THR A 62 6.80 2.43 -6.42
CA THR A 62 5.98 1.76 -5.42
C THR A 62 4.88 0.92 -6.04
N ALA A 63 4.31 1.33 -7.18
CA ALA A 63 3.37 0.49 -7.93
C ALA A 63 4.02 -0.83 -8.38
N VAL A 64 5.28 -0.81 -8.85
CA VAL A 64 6.04 -2.04 -9.17
C VAL A 64 6.26 -2.91 -7.92
N LEU A 65 6.53 -2.30 -6.75
CA LEU A 65 6.62 -3.02 -5.47
C LEU A 65 5.28 -3.68 -5.09
N ILE A 66 4.17 -2.94 -5.13
CA ILE A 66 2.82 -3.45 -4.84
C ILE A 66 2.48 -4.64 -5.74
N GLU A 67 2.72 -4.50 -7.04
CA GLU A 67 2.49 -5.58 -8.00
C GLU A 67 3.43 -6.77 -7.80
N THR A 68 4.62 -6.56 -7.23
CA THR A 68 5.51 -7.65 -6.82
C THR A 68 4.97 -8.40 -5.61
N LEU A 69 4.49 -7.69 -4.58
CA LEU A 69 3.90 -8.30 -3.40
C LEU A 69 2.68 -9.15 -3.75
N THR A 70 1.80 -8.62 -4.58
CA THR A 70 0.61 -9.33 -5.09
C THR A 70 1.00 -10.51 -5.99
N ALA A 71 1.98 -10.34 -6.89
CA ALA A 71 2.51 -11.45 -7.69
C ALA A 71 3.15 -12.56 -6.85
N LEU A 72 3.58 -12.27 -5.62
CA LEU A 72 4.09 -13.24 -4.64
C LEU A 72 3.00 -13.81 -3.71
N GLY A 73 1.73 -13.43 -3.92
CA GLY A 73 0.56 -14.00 -3.26
C GLY A 73 -0.02 -13.20 -2.10
N ALA A 74 0.50 -11.99 -1.82
CA ALA A 74 -0.07 -11.13 -0.80
C ALA A 74 -1.38 -10.48 -1.27
N GLU A 75 -2.29 -10.27 -0.33
CA GLU A 75 -3.32 -9.26 -0.47
C GLU A 75 -2.73 -7.93 0.02
N VAL A 76 -2.98 -6.84 -0.70
CA VAL A 76 -2.35 -5.54 -0.42
C VAL A 76 -3.39 -4.43 -0.37
N THR A 77 -3.28 -3.55 0.62
CA THR A 77 -4.00 -2.26 0.72
C THR A 77 -2.95 -1.16 0.89
N TRP A 78 -3.15 0.02 0.29
CA TRP A 78 -2.09 1.04 0.25
C TRP A 78 -2.57 2.47 0.51
N SER A 79 -1.76 3.23 1.25
CA SER A 79 -1.84 4.69 1.40
C SER A 79 -0.47 5.31 1.17
N SER A 80 -0.44 6.61 0.85
CA SER A 80 0.82 7.35 0.76
C SER A 80 1.27 7.83 2.15
N CYS A 81 2.57 7.86 2.42
CA CYS A 81 3.15 8.41 3.66
C CYS A 81 3.41 9.93 3.61
N ASN A 82 3.10 10.59 2.49
CA ASN A 82 3.22 12.05 2.38
C ASN A 82 2.17 12.66 1.44
N ILE A 83 1.53 13.74 1.90
CA ILE A 83 0.40 14.43 1.25
C ILE A 83 0.69 14.95 -0.17
N PHE A 84 1.95 15.16 -0.57
CA PHE A 84 2.32 15.69 -1.89
C PHE A 84 3.05 14.70 -2.80
N SER A 85 3.39 13.53 -2.27
CA SER A 85 4.29 12.58 -2.94
C SER A 85 3.60 11.67 -3.96
N THR A 86 2.27 11.51 -3.85
CA THR A 86 1.51 10.64 -4.73
C THR A 86 1.67 11.08 -6.20
N GLN A 87 1.95 10.11 -7.06
CA GLN A 87 1.83 10.24 -8.50
C GLN A 87 0.46 9.69 -8.90
N ASP A 88 -0.49 10.58 -9.20
CA ASP A 88 -1.91 10.19 -9.32
C ASP A 88 -2.18 9.16 -10.42
N HIS A 89 -1.38 9.15 -11.48
CA HIS A 89 -1.46 8.14 -12.55
C HIS A 89 -0.99 6.76 -12.06
N ALA A 90 0.04 6.68 -11.20
CA ALA A 90 0.45 5.44 -10.56
C ALA A 90 -0.66 4.89 -9.65
N ALA A 91 -1.24 5.76 -8.81
CA ALA A 91 -2.36 5.40 -7.94
C ALA A 91 -3.56 4.91 -8.75
N ALA A 92 -3.91 5.59 -9.84
CA ALA A 92 -4.99 5.18 -10.74
C ALA A 92 -4.74 3.80 -11.38
N ALA A 93 -3.50 3.52 -11.80
CA ALA A 93 -3.15 2.22 -12.38
C ALA A 93 -3.27 1.07 -11.37
N ILE A 94 -2.86 1.28 -10.12
CA ILE A 94 -3.02 0.32 -9.02
C ILE A 94 -4.51 0.10 -8.68
N ALA A 95 -5.29 1.18 -8.59
CA ALA A 95 -6.74 1.09 -8.39
C ALA A 95 -7.43 0.30 -9.51
N ALA A 96 -7.09 0.58 -10.77
CA ALA A 96 -7.64 -0.11 -11.94
C ALA A 96 -7.24 -1.59 -12.01
N ALA A 97 -6.11 -1.97 -11.41
CA ALA A 97 -5.71 -3.37 -11.24
C ALA A 97 -6.52 -4.10 -10.14
N GLY A 98 -7.44 -3.41 -9.47
CA GLY A 98 -8.30 -3.97 -8.42
C GLY A 98 -7.65 -4.01 -7.03
N ILE A 99 -6.53 -3.32 -6.86
CA ILE A 99 -5.82 -3.24 -5.58
C ILE A 99 -6.32 -2.00 -4.82
N PRO A 100 -6.80 -2.13 -3.56
CA PRO A 100 -7.25 -0.99 -2.77
C PRO A 100 -6.12 0.01 -2.52
N VAL A 101 -6.30 1.23 -3.03
CA VAL A 101 -5.38 2.34 -2.83
C VAL A 101 -6.15 3.60 -2.46
N TYR A 102 -5.69 4.28 -1.42
CA TYR A 102 -6.27 5.50 -0.88
C TYR A 102 -5.17 6.56 -0.86
N ALA A 103 -4.99 7.24 -1.98
CA ALA A 103 -3.92 8.22 -2.15
C ALA A 103 -4.22 9.14 -3.33
N TRP A 104 -4.01 10.44 -3.12
CA TRP A 104 -3.91 11.44 -4.18
C TRP A 104 -2.90 12.51 -3.80
N LYS A 105 -2.46 13.30 -4.77
CA LYS A 105 -1.60 14.44 -4.53
C LYS A 105 -2.38 15.62 -3.96
N GLY A 106 -1.84 16.24 -2.91
CA GLY A 106 -2.44 17.42 -2.27
C GLY A 106 -3.53 17.09 -1.25
N MET A 107 -3.43 15.93 -0.57
CA MET A 107 -4.32 15.59 0.55
C MET A 107 -4.23 16.63 1.68
N THR A 108 -5.34 16.85 2.38
CA THR A 108 -5.30 17.49 3.70
C THR A 108 -4.77 16.50 4.75
N GLU A 109 -4.42 16.98 5.94
CA GLU A 109 -4.00 16.09 7.05
C GLU A 109 -5.12 15.14 7.48
N GLU A 110 -6.38 15.58 7.47
CA GLU A 110 -7.53 14.73 7.79
C GLU A 110 -7.72 13.63 6.73
N GLU A 111 -7.54 13.97 5.46
CA GLU A 111 -7.60 13.00 4.36
C GLU A 111 -6.45 12.00 4.42
N PHE A 112 -5.25 12.45 4.82
CA PHE A 112 -4.09 11.59 5.02
C PHE A 112 -4.34 10.53 6.10
N ASP A 113 -4.77 10.96 7.28
CA ASP A 113 -5.14 10.05 8.39
C ASP A 113 -6.26 9.09 7.95
N TRP A 114 -7.28 9.61 7.26
CA TRP A 114 -8.38 8.79 6.75
C TRP A 114 -7.89 7.73 5.76
N CYS A 115 -6.95 8.07 4.87
CA CYS A 115 -6.38 7.14 3.91
C CYS A 115 -5.64 5.99 4.59
N ILE A 116 -4.82 6.27 5.61
CA ILE A 116 -4.12 5.24 6.38
C ILE A 116 -5.15 4.33 7.06
N GLU A 117 -6.19 4.89 7.68
CA GLU A 117 -7.24 4.11 8.35
C GLU A 117 -7.96 3.14 7.39
N GLN A 118 -8.16 3.53 6.12
CA GLN A 118 -8.79 2.66 5.12
C GLN A 118 -7.94 1.41 4.80
N THR A 119 -6.62 1.47 5.01
CA THR A 119 -5.73 0.32 4.73
C THR A 119 -5.82 -0.78 5.78
N LEU A 120 -6.40 -0.50 6.95
CA LEU A 120 -6.36 -1.40 8.10
C LEU A 120 -7.24 -2.65 7.94
N THR A 121 -8.26 -2.57 7.07
CA THR A 121 -9.21 -3.65 6.81
C THR A 121 -9.26 -3.98 5.33
N PHE A 122 -9.21 -5.26 5.00
CA PHE A 122 -9.20 -5.77 3.63
C PHE A 122 -10.62 -5.90 3.08
N PRO A 123 -10.81 -6.01 1.75
CA PRO A 123 -12.15 -6.09 1.13
C PRO A 123 -13.05 -7.22 1.66
N ASP A 124 -12.45 -8.30 2.18
CA ASP A 124 -13.16 -9.43 2.80
C ASP A 124 -13.52 -9.19 4.28
N GLY A 125 -13.18 -8.03 4.82
CA GLY A 125 -13.39 -7.64 6.22
C GLY A 125 -12.31 -8.12 7.19
N GLN A 126 -11.26 -8.81 6.71
CA GLN A 126 -10.15 -9.23 7.58
C GLN A 126 -9.21 -8.06 7.89
N PRO A 127 -8.64 -7.99 9.11
CA PRO A 127 -7.66 -6.95 9.44
C PRO A 127 -6.31 -7.27 8.79
N LEU A 128 -5.47 -6.25 8.62
CA LEU A 128 -4.06 -6.43 8.28
C LEU A 128 -3.36 -7.45 9.18
N ASN A 129 -2.34 -8.12 8.66
CA ASN A 129 -1.46 -8.98 9.46
C ASN A 129 0.04 -8.70 9.23
N MET A 130 0.37 -7.75 8.38
CA MET A 130 1.72 -7.26 8.10
C MET A 130 1.66 -5.75 7.83
N ILE A 131 2.69 -5.02 8.26
CA ILE A 131 2.87 -3.59 7.98
C ILE A 131 4.11 -3.39 7.11
N LEU A 132 4.00 -2.54 6.11
CA LEU A 132 5.13 -1.99 5.36
C LEU A 132 5.04 -0.46 5.46
N ASP A 133 5.95 0.17 6.19
CA ASP A 133 5.82 1.57 6.60
C ASP A 133 7.04 2.39 6.17
N ASP A 134 6.82 3.68 5.99
CA ASP A 134 7.83 4.69 5.70
C ASP A 134 7.52 5.93 6.54
N GLY A 135 8.31 6.10 7.60
CA GLY A 135 8.20 7.20 8.55
C GLY A 135 7.45 6.85 9.84
N GLY A 136 6.78 5.69 9.91
CA GLY A 136 6.19 5.13 11.13
C GLY A 136 4.76 5.59 11.45
N ASP A 137 4.05 6.25 10.53
CA ASP A 137 2.71 6.81 10.81
C ASP A 137 1.61 5.74 10.85
N LEU A 138 1.65 4.76 9.95
CA LEU A 138 0.74 3.60 10.01
C LEU A 138 1.00 2.79 11.29
N THR A 139 2.27 2.54 11.60
CA THR A 139 2.68 1.85 12.83
C THR A 139 2.16 2.58 14.06
N THR A 140 2.34 3.90 14.12
CA THR A 140 1.89 4.73 15.23
C THR A 140 0.36 4.75 15.35
N MET A 141 -0.35 4.82 14.24
CA MET A 141 -1.81 4.77 14.21
C MET A 141 -2.32 3.46 14.81
N VAL A 142 -1.76 2.31 14.40
CA VAL A 142 -2.15 1.01 14.93
C VAL A 142 -1.86 0.93 16.44
N HIS A 143 -0.68 1.35 16.90
CA HIS A 143 -0.34 1.30 18.33
C HIS A 143 -1.24 2.18 19.21
N ASN A 144 -1.58 3.38 18.73
CA ASN A 144 -2.27 4.37 19.55
C ASN A 144 -3.79 4.34 19.41
N LYS A 145 -4.32 4.08 18.20
CA LYS A 145 -5.75 4.13 17.91
C LYS A 145 -6.39 2.73 17.82
N PHE A 146 -5.65 1.71 17.40
CA PHE A 146 -6.15 0.33 17.17
C PHE A 146 -5.30 -0.77 17.84
N PRO A 147 -4.94 -0.64 19.13
CA PRO A 147 -4.01 -1.55 19.80
C PRO A 147 -4.49 -3.02 19.82
N GLU A 148 -5.78 -3.27 19.67
CA GLU A 148 -6.35 -4.61 19.55
C GLU A 148 -5.88 -5.36 18.29
N MET A 149 -5.55 -4.65 17.21
CA MET A 149 -5.06 -5.24 15.95
C MET A 149 -3.64 -5.80 16.09
N LEU A 150 -2.83 -5.30 17.04
CA LEU A 150 -1.44 -5.72 17.25
C LEU A 150 -1.30 -7.24 17.44
N LYS A 151 -2.30 -7.89 18.05
CA LYS A 151 -2.29 -9.36 18.26
C LYS A 151 -2.27 -10.16 16.96
N GLY A 152 -2.78 -9.59 15.87
CA GLY A 152 -2.86 -10.24 14.56
C GLY A 152 -1.69 -9.90 13.63
N ILE A 153 -0.89 -8.89 13.96
CA ILE A 153 0.21 -8.42 13.12
C ILE A 153 1.47 -9.25 13.41
N ARG A 154 2.01 -9.87 12.37
CA ARG A 154 3.16 -10.78 12.46
C ARG A 154 4.50 -10.05 12.39
N GLY A 155 4.51 -8.86 11.80
CA GLY A 155 5.71 -8.05 11.66
C GLY A 155 5.46 -6.75 10.94
N LEU A 156 6.46 -5.87 11.02
CA LEU A 156 6.55 -4.61 10.31
C LEU A 156 7.93 -4.50 9.65
N SER A 157 8.00 -3.90 8.48
CA SER A 157 9.24 -3.44 7.85
C SER A 157 9.16 -1.94 7.64
N GLU A 158 10.18 -1.22 8.09
CA GLU A 158 10.24 0.25 8.06
C GLU A 158 11.38 0.71 7.16
N GLU A 159 11.09 1.63 6.25
CA GLU A 159 12.00 2.08 5.19
C GLU A 159 12.98 3.16 5.67
N THR A 160 12.55 4.12 6.51
CA THR A 160 13.36 5.32 6.77
C THR A 160 13.95 5.39 8.17
N THR A 161 15.08 6.08 8.27
CA THR A 161 15.80 6.30 9.54
C THR A 161 14.93 6.93 10.62
N THR A 162 14.04 7.86 10.24
CA THR A 162 13.10 8.49 11.17
C THR A 162 12.09 7.50 11.72
N GLY A 163 11.49 6.67 10.85
CA GLY A 163 10.58 5.63 11.28
C GLY A 163 11.29 4.60 12.17
N VAL A 164 12.50 4.18 11.81
CA VAL A 164 13.31 3.25 12.63
C VAL A 164 13.59 3.82 14.03
N HIS A 165 13.85 5.13 14.16
CA HIS A 165 14.04 5.76 15.48
C HIS A 165 12.74 5.79 16.32
N ARG A 166 11.56 5.68 15.70
CA ARG A 166 10.26 5.63 16.40
C ARG A 166 9.91 4.22 16.92
N LEU A 167 10.58 3.16 16.43
CA LEU A 167 10.40 1.77 16.85
C LEU A 167 11.13 1.46 18.17
#